data_AF-A0A4V3SIS9-F1
#
_entry.id   AF-A0A4V3SIS9-F1
#
_cell.length_a   1.000
_cell.length_b   1.000
_cell.length_c   1.000
_cell.angle_alpha   90.00
_cell.angle_beta   90.00
_cell.angle_gamma   90.00
#
_symmetry.space_group_name_H-M   'P 1'
#
loop_
_entity.id
_entity.type
_entity.pdbx_description
1 polymer ?
#
loop_
_entity_poly.entity_id
_entity_poly.type
_entity_poly.pdbx_seq_one_letter_code
_entity_poly.pdbx_strand_id
1 'polypeptide(L)'
;MSIQVEPLELTFERPFNREVTQTLHIKNMHFEPVAFKVKTTAPKQYCVRPNSGRIEAGKEVEVQVHLQPMKEDPPADFKCRDKFLVQSVAITADREPINIQHLWPQVEKTDRSAIHDNKIRVVFLQPGEAKTRMVTPAITEDTEARAMDPVSLSASLIYRV
;
A
#
# COMPACT_ATOMS: atom_id res chain seq x y z
N MET A 1 -1.26 -5.46 20.91
CA MET A 1 -1.48 -4.02 20.65
C MET A 1 -0.86 -3.66 19.31
N SER A 2 -1.61 -3.80 18.22
CA SER A 2 -1.11 -3.63 16.85
C SER A 2 -1.40 -2.23 16.30
N ILE A 3 -0.42 -1.65 15.62
CA ILE A 3 -0.60 -0.45 14.79
C ILE A 3 -1.45 -0.76 13.56
N GLN A 4 -2.15 0.25 13.04
CA GLN A 4 -2.84 0.18 11.76
C GLN A 4 -1.87 0.61 10.66
N VAL A 5 -1.73 -0.21 9.62
CA VAL A 5 -0.81 0.05 8.50
C VAL A 5 -1.60 -0.02 7.20
N GLU A 6 -1.62 1.08 6.46
CA GLU A 6 -2.34 1.19 5.20
C GLU A 6 -1.51 1.95 4.15
N PRO A 7 -1.46 1.51 2.88
CA PRO A 7 -2.00 0.24 2.36
C PRO A 7 -1.09 -0.98 2.68
N LEU A 8 -1.69 -2.18 2.79
CA LEU A 8 -0.97 -3.46 2.94
C LEU A 8 -0.40 -4.01 1.61
N GLU A 9 -0.69 -3.32 0.50
CA GLU A 9 -0.12 -3.57 -0.81
C GLU A 9 0.41 -2.26 -1.39
N LEU A 10 1.72 -2.19 -1.66
CA LEU A 10 2.35 -1.05 -2.32
C LEU A 10 2.50 -1.37 -3.82
N THR A 11 1.80 -0.59 -4.65
CA THR A 11 1.84 -0.73 -6.10
C THR A 11 2.83 0.27 -6.70
N PHE A 12 3.83 -0.18 -7.43
CA PHE A 12 4.74 0.70 -8.16
C PHE A 12 4.47 0.57 -9.67
N GLU A 13 4.10 1.68 -10.31
CA GLU A 13 3.87 1.71 -11.74
C GLU A 13 5.18 1.91 -12.51
N ARG A 14 5.29 1.24 -13.65
CA ARG A 14 6.33 1.54 -14.64
C ARG A 14 6.14 2.96 -15.19
N PRO A 15 7.23 3.69 -15.47
CA PRO A 15 8.56 3.15 -15.76
C PRO A 15 9.54 3.13 -14.57
N PHE A 16 10.27 2.02 -14.39
CA PHE A 16 11.31 1.86 -13.36
C PHE A 16 12.65 2.52 -13.72
N ASN A 17 12.67 3.25 -14.83
CA ASN A 17 13.77 4.13 -15.23
C ASN A 17 13.79 5.45 -14.44
N ARG A 18 12.76 5.71 -13.64
CA ARG A 18 12.61 6.90 -12.78
C ARG A 18 12.35 6.45 -11.36
N GLU A 19 12.64 7.34 -10.42
CA GLU A 19 12.28 7.12 -9.02
C GLU A 19 10.76 7.14 -8.89
N VAL A 20 10.20 6.04 -8.37
CA VAL A 20 8.77 5.92 -8.07
C VAL A 20 8.62 5.91 -6.55
N THR A 21 7.76 6.77 -6.03
CA THR A 21 7.57 6.90 -4.58
C THR A 21 6.16 6.46 -4.21
N GLN A 22 6.05 5.68 -3.15
CA GLN A 22 4.78 5.33 -2.54
C GLN A 22 4.77 5.68 -1.06
N THR A 23 3.61 6.08 -0.56
CA THR A 23 3.43 6.46 0.84
C THR A 23 2.71 5.34 1.59
N LEU A 24 3.24 5.00 2.76
CA LEU A 24 2.67 4.06 3.70
C LEU A 24 2.27 4.80 4.98
N HIS A 25 1.01 4.74 5.35
CA HIS A 25 0.46 5.33 6.55
C HIS A 25 0.51 4.33 7.70
N ILE A 26 1.20 4.70 8.77
CA ILE A 26 1.25 3.92 10.01
C ILE A 26 0.58 4.72 11.11
N LYS A 27 -0.56 4.22 11.59
CA LYS A 27 -1.39 4.90 12.58
C LYS A 27 -1.42 4.15 13.90
N ASN A 28 -1.17 4.87 14.98
CA ASN A 28 -1.27 4.36 16.33
C ASN A 28 -2.67 4.66 16.90
N MET A 29 -3.52 3.64 16.99
CA MET A 29 -4.86 3.72 17.60
C MET A 29 -4.82 3.59 19.13
N HIS A 30 -3.66 3.35 19.73
CA HIS A 30 -3.52 3.08 21.16
C HIS A 30 -3.17 4.36 21.95
N PHE A 31 -3.36 4.28 23.27
CA PHE A 31 -3.04 5.36 24.21
C PHE A 31 -1.57 5.40 24.64
N GLU A 32 -0.80 4.38 24.27
CA GLU A 32 0.63 4.28 24.58
C GLU A 32 1.47 4.61 23.34
N PRO A 33 2.66 5.22 23.51
CA PRO A 33 3.59 5.44 22.41
C PRO A 33 4.10 4.11 21.86
N VAL A 34 4.31 4.04 20.55
CA VAL A 34 4.76 2.83 19.85
C VAL A 34 6.00 3.14 19.02
N ALA A 35 7.04 2.32 19.14
CA ALA A 35 8.17 2.36 18.22
C ALA A 35 7.88 1.48 17.00
N PHE A 36 8.23 1.96 15.82
CA PHE A 36 8.15 1.19 14.58
C PHE A 36 9.51 1.08 13.90
N LYS A 37 9.69 0.00 13.14
CA LYS A 37 10.87 -0.28 12.33
C LYS A 37 10.47 -1.00 11.06
N VAL A 38 10.89 -0.45 9.92
CA VAL A 38 10.60 -1.01 8.61
C VAL A 38 11.80 -1.83 8.14
N LYS A 39 11.55 -3.09 7.77
CA LYS A 39 12.50 -3.98 7.11
C LYS A 39 11.99 -4.29 5.71
N THR A 40 12.90 -4.48 4.77
CA THR A 40 12.57 -4.86 3.38
C THR A 40 13.43 -6.03 2.94
N THR A 41 12.89 -6.87 2.05
CA THR A 41 13.65 -7.94 1.40
C THR A 41 14.67 -7.41 0.40
N ALA A 42 14.54 -6.16 -0.07
CA ALA A 42 15.37 -5.57 -1.11
C ALA A 42 15.90 -4.17 -0.72
N PRO A 43 16.73 -4.03 0.32
CA PRO A 43 17.19 -2.73 0.82
C PRO A 43 18.07 -1.95 -0.17
N LYS A 44 18.61 -2.63 -1.21
CA LYS A 44 19.38 -1.98 -2.28
C LYS A 44 18.48 -1.28 -3.30
N GLN A 45 17.24 -1.73 -3.45
CA GLN A 45 16.30 -1.22 -4.45
C GLN A 45 15.32 -0.22 -3.85
N TYR A 46 14.99 -0.33 -2.56
CA TYR A 46 14.03 0.54 -1.91
C TYR A 46 14.66 1.39 -0.82
N CYS A 47 14.47 2.70 -0.93
CA CYS A 47 14.82 3.66 0.11
C CYS A 47 13.56 4.03 0.91
N VAL A 48 13.54 3.67 2.20
CA VAL A 48 12.43 3.96 3.10
C VAL A 48 12.80 5.09 4.03
N ARG A 49 11.99 6.16 4.06
CA ARG A 49 12.12 7.26 5.01
C ARG A 49 10.78 7.65 5.62
N PRO A 50 10.67 7.73 6.95
CA PRO A 50 11.60 7.24 7.97
C PRO A 50 11.71 5.68 8.02
N ASN A 51 12.91 5.14 8.31
CA ASN A 51 13.11 3.68 8.43
C ASN A 51 12.70 3.12 9.80
N SER A 52 12.68 3.98 10.82
CA SER A 52 12.34 3.67 12.19
C SER A 52 11.98 4.98 12.89
N GLY A 53 11.18 4.88 13.94
CA GLY A 53 10.72 6.05 14.67
C GLY A 53 9.83 5.67 15.83
N ARG A 54 9.37 6.69 16.56
CA ARG A 54 8.37 6.58 17.62
C ARG A 54 7.13 7.35 17.18
N ILE A 55 5.98 6.76 17.42
CA ILE A 55 4.66 7.31 17.13
C ILE A 55 3.98 7.49 18.49
N GLU A 56 3.53 8.70 18.78
CA GLU A 56 2.81 8.98 20.01
C GLU A 56 1.40 8.37 19.97
N ALA A 57 0.75 8.34 21.13
CA ALA A 57 -0.64 7.91 21.26
C ALA A 57 -1.57 8.69 20.32
N GLY A 58 -2.41 7.98 19.57
CA GLY A 58 -3.36 8.58 18.63
C GLY A 58 -2.75 9.28 17.41
N LYS A 59 -1.43 9.24 17.22
CA LYS A 59 -0.76 9.86 16.06
C LYS A 59 -0.58 8.88 14.91
N GLU A 60 -0.31 9.43 13.74
CA GLU A 60 0.11 8.70 12.56
C GLU A 60 1.46 9.21 12.04
N VAL A 61 2.14 8.36 11.28
CA VAL A 61 3.37 8.69 10.57
C VAL A 61 3.28 8.20 9.14
N GLU A 62 3.74 9.05 8.22
CA GLU A 62 3.84 8.72 6.81
C GLU A 62 5.25 8.23 6.51
N VAL A 63 5.34 7.02 5.99
CA VAL A 63 6.58 6.38 5.56
C VAL A 63 6.64 6.38 4.05
N GLN A 64 7.60 7.11 3.49
CA GLN A 64 7.82 7.19 2.06
C GLN A 64 8.79 6.08 1.61
N VAL A 65 8.33 5.27 0.68
CA VAL A 65 9.07 4.18 0.05
C VAL A 65 9.41 4.60 -1.38
N HIS A 66 10.69 4.91 -1.61
CA HIS A 66 11.22 5.30 -2.91
C HIS A 66 11.85 4.09 -3.57
N LEU A 67 11.36 3.69 -4.73
CA LEU A 67 11.98 2.70 -5.59
C LEU A 67 13.11 3.38 -6.37
N GLN A 68 14.34 2.93 -6.14
CA GLN A 68 15.52 3.43 -6.84
C GLN A 68 15.47 3.02 -8.32
N PRO A 69 15.83 3.93 -9.25
CA PRO A 69 15.83 3.63 -10.66
C PRO A 69 16.85 2.54 -10.97
N MET A 70 16.42 1.51 -11.70
CA MET A 70 17.30 0.42 -12.12
C MET A 70 18.03 0.80 -13.41
N LYS A 71 19.34 0.46 -13.50
CA LYS A 71 20.13 0.67 -14.72
C LYS A 71 19.74 -0.27 -15.86
N GLU A 72 19.17 -1.43 -15.51
CA GLU A 72 18.68 -2.45 -16.44
C GLU A 72 17.23 -2.73 -16.05
N ASP A 73 16.28 -2.42 -16.95
CA ASP A 73 14.85 -2.61 -16.67
C ASP A 73 14.58 -4.12 -16.63
N PRO A 74 14.13 -4.67 -15.49
CA PRO A 74 13.77 -6.08 -15.46
C PRO A 74 12.63 -6.33 -16.46
N PRO A 75 12.62 -7.49 -17.15
CA PRO A 75 11.69 -7.76 -18.23
C PRO A 75 10.23 -7.54 -17.83
N ALA A 76 9.34 -7.29 -18.79
CA ALA A 76 7.91 -7.03 -18.57
C ALA A 76 7.25 -8.09 -17.66
N ASP A 77 7.69 -9.34 -17.77
CA ASP A 77 7.23 -10.49 -16.98
C ASP A 77 7.83 -10.59 -15.56
N PHE A 78 8.74 -9.69 -15.18
CA PHE A 78 9.33 -9.70 -13.85
C PHE A 78 8.29 -9.29 -12.81
N LYS A 79 7.76 -10.30 -12.12
CA LYS A 79 6.90 -10.12 -10.96
C LYS A 79 7.75 -9.74 -9.75
N CYS A 80 7.56 -8.52 -9.25
CA CYS A 80 8.08 -8.15 -7.95
C CYS A 80 7.53 -9.12 -6.89
N ARG A 81 8.44 -9.68 -6.09
CA ARG A 81 8.11 -10.52 -4.93
C ARG A 81 8.59 -9.89 -3.63
N ASP A 82 8.93 -8.60 -3.70
CA ASP A 82 9.45 -7.87 -2.57
C ASP A 82 8.37 -7.68 -1.50
N LYS A 83 8.83 -7.65 -0.26
CA LYS A 83 7.98 -7.54 0.91
C LYS A 83 8.59 -6.54 1.86
N PHE A 84 7.73 -5.67 2.38
CA PHE A 84 8.04 -4.83 3.51
C PHE A 84 7.46 -5.46 4.77
N LEU A 85 8.22 -5.36 5.85
CA LEU A 85 7.85 -5.83 7.17
C LEU A 85 7.96 -4.65 8.12
N VAL A 86 6.82 -4.17 8.61
CA VAL A 86 6.76 -3.12 9.62
C VAL A 86 6.64 -3.80 10.98
N GLN A 87 7.71 -3.74 11.76
CA GLN A 87 7.71 -4.18 13.15
C GLN A 87 7.29 -3.03 14.03
N SER A 88 6.46 -3.31 15.03
CA SER A 88 6.02 -2.31 16.00
C SER A 88 6.08 -2.88 17.41
N VAL A 89 6.38 -2.03 18.38
CA VAL A 89 6.44 -2.39 19.80
C VAL A 89 5.94 -1.23 20.67
N ALA A 90 5.09 -1.53 21.63
CA ALA A 90 4.63 -0.54 22.61
C ALA A 90 5.80 -0.13 23.53
N ILE A 91 5.93 1.18 23.75
CA ILE A 91 6.88 1.77 24.68
C ILE A 91 6.12 1.95 25.99
N THR A 92 6.33 1.03 26.92
CA THR A 92 5.82 1.17 28.29
C THR A 92 6.61 2.25 29.05
N ALA A 93 6.03 2.80 30.13
CA ALA A 93 6.65 3.85 30.93
C ALA A 93 8.07 3.49 31.44
N ASP A 94 8.33 2.21 31.73
CA ASP A 94 9.63 1.69 32.14
C ASP A 94 10.71 1.79 31.01
N ARG A 95 10.26 1.87 29.76
CA ARG A 95 11.09 1.90 28.54
C ARG A 95 11.08 3.25 27.85
N GLU A 96 10.34 4.23 28.37
CA GLU A 96 10.19 5.57 27.82
C GLU A 96 11.51 6.36 27.65
N PRO A 97 12.51 6.28 28.57
CA PRO A 97 13.77 7.00 28.40
C PRO A 97 14.73 6.30 27.42
N ILE A 98 14.39 5.10 26.94
CA ILE A 98 15.26 4.30 26.08
C ILE A 98 15.13 4.83 24.65
N ASN A 99 16.24 5.32 24.11
CA ASN A 99 16.34 5.67 22.69
C ASN A 99 15.94 4.45 21.83
N ILE A 100 15.18 4.67 20.76
CA ILE A 100 14.69 3.64 19.82
C ILE A 100 15.82 2.67 19.40
N GLN A 101 17.05 3.17 19.27
CA GLN A 101 18.23 2.37 18.93
C GLN A 101 18.55 1.27 19.97
N HIS A 102 18.34 1.55 21.26
CA HIS A 102 18.54 0.61 22.37
C HIS A 102 17.27 -0.19 22.70
N LEU A 103 16.09 0.31 22.32
CA LEU A 103 14.82 -0.37 22.54
C LEU A 103 14.76 -1.71 21.78
N TRP A 104 15.11 -1.72 20.49
CA TRP A 104 15.05 -2.94 19.65
C TRP A 104 15.84 -4.12 20.21
N PRO A 105 17.14 -4.00 20.54
CA PRO A 105 17.89 -5.14 21.09
C PRO A 105 17.33 -5.62 22.44
N GLN A 106 16.76 -4.73 23.26
CA GLN A 106 16.14 -5.10 24.52
C GLN A 106 14.83 -5.87 24.32
N VAL A 107 13.95 -5.37 23.45
CA VAL A 107 12.69 -6.04 23.12
C VAL A 107 12.97 -7.40 22.47
N GLU A 108 13.96 -7.49 21.57
CA GLU A 108 14.34 -8.77 20.96
C GLU A 108 14.90 -9.79 21.96
N LYS A 109 15.44 -9.33 23.10
CA LYS A 109 16.00 -10.18 24.15
C LYS A 109 14.96 -10.57 25.21
N THR A 110 14.09 -9.65 25.58
CA THR A 110 13.19 -9.78 26.73
C THR A 110 11.74 -10.02 26.34
N ASP A 111 11.28 -9.41 25.23
CA ASP A 111 9.85 -9.32 24.88
C ASP A 111 9.60 -9.46 23.38
N ARG A 112 10.14 -10.51 22.75
CA ARG A 112 9.88 -10.80 21.33
C ARG A 112 8.39 -10.93 21.01
N SER A 113 7.59 -11.44 21.94
CA SER A 113 6.13 -11.59 21.78
C SER A 113 5.39 -10.26 21.73
N ALA A 114 5.99 -9.17 22.22
CA ALA A 114 5.41 -7.83 22.15
C ALA A 114 5.64 -7.15 20.78
N ILE A 115 6.50 -7.74 19.93
CA ILE A 115 6.74 -7.22 18.58
C ILE A 115 5.57 -7.64 17.68
N HIS A 116 4.92 -6.66 17.08
CA HIS A 116 3.88 -6.86 16.10
C HIS A 116 4.42 -6.63 14.69
N ASP A 117 4.36 -7.67 13.87
CA ASP A 117 4.81 -7.68 12.48
C ASP A 117 3.65 -7.45 11.50
N ASN A 118 3.71 -6.37 10.73
CA ASN A 118 2.81 -6.10 9.61
C ASN A 118 3.53 -6.36 8.29
N LYS A 119 3.00 -7.27 7.46
CA LYS A 119 3.58 -7.61 6.16
C LYS A 119 2.86 -6.87 5.05
N ILE A 120 3.62 -6.11 4.28
CA ILE A 120 3.15 -5.34 3.13
C ILE A 120 3.76 -5.95 1.88
N ARG A 121 2.92 -6.24 0.90
CA ARG A 121 3.34 -6.83 -0.38
C ARG A 121 3.64 -5.74 -1.38
N VAL A 122 4.64 -5.94 -2.21
CA VAL A 122 4.94 -5.03 -3.32
C VAL A 122 4.43 -5.63 -4.62
N VAL A 123 3.75 -4.81 -5.42
CA VAL A 123 3.21 -5.19 -6.71
C VAL A 123 3.73 -4.22 -7.76
N PHE A 124 4.33 -4.75 -8.82
CA PHE A 124 4.75 -3.96 -9.97
C PHE A 124 3.65 -3.97 -11.01
N LEU A 125 3.18 -2.78 -11.40
CA LEU A 125 2.13 -2.59 -12.38
C LEU A 125 2.72 -2.08 -13.70
N GLN A 126 2.12 -2.49 -14.81
CA GLN A 126 2.42 -1.92 -16.12
C GLN A 126 1.95 -0.46 -16.19
N PRO A 127 2.49 0.37 -17.11
CA PRO A 127 2.03 1.75 -17.22
C PRO A 127 0.53 1.78 -17.53
N GLY A 128 -0.26 2.37 -16.61
CA GLY A 128 -1.72 2.51 -16.76
C GLY A 128 -2.58 1.51 -15.97
N GLU A 129 -1.99 0.54 -15.27
CA GLU A 129 -2.74 -0.45 -14.49
C GLU A 129 -3.17 0.03 -13.09
N ALA A 130 -2.54 1.06 -12.49
CA ALA A 130 -2.88 1.45 -11.11
C ALA A 130 -4.26 2.12 -10.95
N LYS A 131 -4.78 2.73 -12.02
CA LYS A 131 -6.10 3.39 -11.99
C LYS A 131 -7.26 2.43 -11.71
N THR A 132 -7.09 1.13 -11.92
CA THR A 132 -8.15 0.13 -11.74
C THR A 132 -8.24 -0.40 -10.30
N ARG A 133 -7.17 -0.32 -9.49
CA ARG A 133 -7.14 -0.98 -8.17
C ARG A 133 -7.58 -0.12 -6.99
N MET A 134 -7.60 1.21 -7.10
CA MET A 134 -8.05 2.10 -6.02
C MET A 134 -9.57 2.38 -6.04
N VAL A 135 -10.33 1.74 -6.94
CA VAL A 135 -11.78 1.97 -7.07
C VAL A 135 -12.54 0.64 -7.03
N THR A 136 -13.04 0.23 -5.87
CA THR A 136 -14.38 -0.39 -5.74
C THR A 136 -14.80 -0.48 -4.26
N PRO A 137 -16.10 -0.25 -3.93
CA PRO A 137 -17.17 -1.16 -4.37
C PRO A 137 -18.41 -0.48 -4.98
N ALA A 138 -19.07 -1.25 -5.87
CA ALA A 138 -20.51 -1.26 -6.17
C ALA A 138 -21.18 -0.04 -6.83
N ILE A 139 -21.40 -0.15 -8.14
CA ILE A 139 -22.76 0.00 -8.70
C ILE A 139 -23.00 -1.21 -9.60
N THR A 140 -23.69 -2.21 -9.08
CA THR A 140 -24.45 -3.17 -9.89
C THR A 140 -25.62 -2.41 -10.48
N GLU A 141 -25.49 -1.90 -11.69
CA GLU A 141 -26.64 -1.53 -12.51
C GLU A 141 -27.12 -2.80 -13.22
N ASP A 142 -27.97 -3.54 -12.51
CA ASP A 142 -28.97 -4.41 -13.12
C ASP A 142 -30.19 -3.51 -13.44
N THR A 143 -30.43 -3.22 -14.71
CA THR A 143 -31.78 -2.99 -15.24
C THR A 143 -31.78 -3.31 -16.74
N GLU A 144 -32.16 -4.55 -17.00
CA GLU A 144 -33.12 -4.99 -18.01
C GLU A 144 -33.51 -4.06 -19.18
N ALA A 145 -33.50 -4.69 -20.37
CA ALA A 145 -34.44 -4.50 -21.48
C ALA A 145 -34.34 -3.25 -22.36
N ARG A 146 -33.90 -3.45 -23.62
CA ARG A 146 -34.85 -3.76 -24.70
C ARG A 146 -34.16 -4.22 -25.98
N ALA A 147 -34.72 -5.30 -26.51
CA ALA A 147 -34.51 -5.86 -27.82
C ALA A 147 -34.49 -4.79 -28.93
N MET A 148 -33.52 -4.89 -29.83
CA MET A 148 -33.62 -4.32 -31.17
C MET A 148 -34.11 -5.42 -32.10
N ASP A 149 -35.37 -5.32 -32.52
CA ASP A 149 -35.99 -6.07 -33.60
C ASP A 149 -36.88 -5.07 -34.37
N PRO A 150 -37.22 -5.32 -35.65
CA PRO A 150 -36.34 -5.27 -36.81
C PRO A 150 -36.78 -4.17 -37.79
N VAL A 151 -35.91 -3.81 -38.74
CA VAL A 151 -36.27 -2.94 -39.87
C VAL A 151 -37.25 -3.67 -40.79
N SER A 152 -38.52 -3.26 -40.76
CA SER A 152 -39.48 -3.48 -41.84
C SER A 152 -40.62 -2.48 -41.73
N LEU A 153 -40.69 -1.54 -42.67
CA LEU A 153 -41.92 -1.23 -43.41
C LEU A 153 -41.62 -0.21 -44.51
N SER A 154 -41.53 -0.75 -45.71
CA SER A 154 -41.81 -0.05 -46.95
C SER A 154 -43.30 0.31 -47.05
N ALA A 155 -43.57 1.26 -47.94
CA ALA A 155 -44.86 1.61 -48.56
C ALA A 155 -45.74 2.70 -47.89
N SER A 156 -45.81 3.82 -48.63
CA SER A 156 -47.02 4.50 -49.10
C SER A 156 -48.03 5.03 -48.08
N LEU A 157 -48.19 6.36 -48.00
CA LEU A 157 -49.30 7.12 -48.62
C LEU A 157 -49.22 8.60 -48.15
N ILE A 158 -48.71 9.49 -49.00
CA ILE A 158 -48.83 10.94 -48.76
C ILE A 158 -50.19 11.38 -49.28
N TYR A 159 -51.03 11.83 -48.36
CA TYR A 159 -52.31 12.48 -48.58
C TYR A 159 -52.11 13.88 -49.20
N ARG A 160 -52.82 14.13 -50.31
CA ARG A 160 -53.48 15.37 -50.74
C ARG A 160 -52.79 16.74 -50.49
N VAL A 161 -52.52 17.45 -51.59
CA VAL A 161 -53.30 18.65 -52.01
C VAL A 161 -53.59 18.52 -53.50
#